data_AF-A0A7W1FKT4-F1
#
_entry.id   AF-A0A7W1FKT4-F1
#
_cell.length_a   1.000
_cell.length_b   1.000
_cell.length_c   1.000
_cell.angle_alpha   90.00
_cell.angle_beta   90.00
_cell.angle_gamma   90.00
#
_symmetry.space_group_name_H-M   'P 1'
#
loop_
_entity.id
_entity.type
_entity.pdbx_description
1 polymer ?
#
loop_
_entity_poly.entity_id
_entity_poly.type
_entity_poly.pdbx_seq_one_letter_code
_entity_poly.pdbx_strand_id
1 'polypeptide(L)'
;MGGISDFTTSYLRQNGFDPDREDSLVTALTVSKEMTVAHFAVIRLMEIGTAKSLPALRKALYYPSSDVKISALHAIGQIAKEDGKETYLAALTDPKFPEKMTAITLIQQYGDVQAVLAVIERIKKIIARKRLRVYYTGNESELTLAVKYLAQHIDGEHATAIKKIQELIKAKWERLETQERQTLTANHPECSLA
;
A
#
# COMPACT_ATOMS: atom_id res chain seq x y z
N MET A 1 19.82 24.39 -5.62
CA MET A 1 18.39 24.05 -5.44
C MET A 1 18.34 22.86 -4.50
N GLY A 2 18.13 23.11 -3.20
CA GLY A 2 18.04 22.03 -2.22
C GLY A 2 16.67 21.37 -2.33
N GLY A 3 16.64 20.09 -2.69
CA GLY A 3 15.40 19.32 -2.83
C GLY A 3 14.71 19.08 -1.49
N ILE A 4 13.57 18.41 -1.50
CA ILE A 4 12.82 17.98 -0.30
C ILE A 4 13.75 17.31 0.75
N SER A 5 14.78 16.59 0.29
CA SER A 5 15.85 16.02 1.13
C SER A 5 16.55 17.04 2.04
N ASP A 6 16.84 18.25 1.56
CA ASP A 6 17.58 19.27 2.34
C ASP A 6 16.71 19.84 3.46
N PHE A 7 15.40 19.96 3.24
CA PHE A 7 14.46 20.40 4.27
C PHE A 7 14.25 19.32 5.34
N THR A 8 13.98 18.08 4.93
CA THR A 8 13.79 16.93 5.83
C THR A 8 14.97 16.75 6.77
N THR A 9 16.19 16.74 6.22
CA THR A 9 17.41 16.58 7.01
C THR A 9 17.67 17.75 7.95
N SER A 10 17.44 18.99 7.50
CA SER A 10 17.58 20.19 8.35
C SER A 10 16.60 20.19 9.52
N TYR A 11 15.35 19.82 9.28
CA TYR A 11 14.31 19.77 10.32
C TYR A 11 14.62 18.72 11.38
N LEU A 12 15.10 17.54 10.99
CA LEU A 12 15.52 16.49 11.93
C LEU A 12 16.69 16.96 12.81
N ARG A 13 17.70 17.63 12.22
CA ARG A 13 18.84 18.19 12.97
C ARG A 13 18.39 19.25 13.98
N GLN A 14 17.47 20.13 13.60
CA GLN A 14 16.90 21.14 14.50
C GLN A 14 16.15 20.52 15.68
N ASN A 15 15.61 19.31 15.50
CA ASN A 15 14.93 18.54 16.54
C ASN A 15 15.85 17.55 17.28
N GLY A 16 17.17 17.68 17.12
CA GLY A 16 18.16 16.89 17.87
C GLY A 16 18.39 15.47 17.33
N PHE A 17 17.92 15.17 16.11
CA PHE A 17 18.15 13.88 15.47
C PHE A 17 19.15 14.02 14.32
N ASP A 18 20.13 13.13 14.28
CA ASP A 18 21.03 12.96 13.16
C ASP A 18 20.29 12.25 12.00
N PRO A 19 20.05 12.92 10.85
CA PRO A 19 19.29 12.36 9.74
C PRO A 19 20.10 11.38 8.87
N ASP A 20 21.40 11.24 9.13
CA ASP A 20 22.30 10.37 8.37
C ASP A 20 22.62 9.08 9.14
N ARG A 21 22.04 8.91 10.33
CA ARG A 21 22.20 7.71 11.18
C ARG A 21 20.89 6.98 11.38
N GLU A 22 20.84 5.72 10.95
CA GLU A 22 19.67 4.85 11.09
C GLU A 22 19.14 4.80 12.53
N ASP A 23 20.00 4.54 13.53
CA ASP A 23 19.58 4.43 14.93
C ASP A 23 18.97 5.73 15.48
N SER A 24 19.47 6.88 14.99
CA SER A 24 18.93 8.19 15.34
C SER A 24 17.53 8.40 14.76
N LEU A 25 17.30 7.97 13.51
CA LEU A 25 15.99 8.03 12.86
C LEU A 25 14.99 7.05 13.51
N VAL A 26 15.44 5.85 13.87
CA VAL A 26 14.64 4.89 14.64
C VAL A 26 14.25 5.49 16.00
N THR A 27 15.18 6.17 16.66
CA THR A 27 14.91 6.90 17.90
C THR A 27 13.87 7.99 17.65
N ALA A 28 14.06 8.84 16.63
CA ALA A 28 13.12 9.91 16.26
C ALA A 28 11.69 9.38 16.06
N LEU A 29 11.54 8.28 15.33
CA LEU A 29 10.25 7.65 15.06
C LEU A 29 9.58 7.04 16.31
N THR A 30 10.36 6.64 17.32
CA THR A 30 9.85 5.93 18.50
C THR A 30 9.62 6.82 19.70
N VAL A 31 10.42 7.87 19.87
CA VAL A 31 10.36 8.75 21.06
C VAL A 31 9.64 10.06 20.80
N SER A 32 9.68 10.57 19.56
CA SER A 32 9.05 11.86 19.25
C SER A 32 7.54 11.75 19.24
N LYS A 33 6.87 12.76 19.82
CA LYS A 33 5.42 12.92 19.73
C LYS A 33 5.02 13.83 18.56
N GLU A 34 5.99 14.47 17.92
CA GLU A 34 5.73 15.36 16.80
C GLU A 34 5.55 14.57 15.50
N MET A 35 4.38 14.73 14.89
CA MET A 35 4.04 14.10 13.62
C MET A 35 5.07 14.41 12.53
N THR A 36 5.56 15.65 12.45
CA THR A 36 6.53 16.05 11.42
C THR A 36 7.86 15.32 11.60
N VAL A 37 8.36 15.20 12.83
CA VAL A 37 9.57 14.42 13.13
C VAL A 37 9.37 12.94 12.76
N ALA A 38 8.24 12.35 13.15
CA ALA A 38 7.93 10.95 12.81
C ALA A 38 7.85 10.74 11.30
N HIS A 39 7.16 11.63 10.58
CA HIS A 39 7.02 11.54 9.12
C HIS A 39 8.37 11.67 8.42
N PHE A 40 9.19 12.65 8.82
CA PHE A 40 10.51 12.87 8.23
C PHE A 40 11.50 11.78 8.57
N ALA A 41 11.42 11.22 9.79
CA ALA A 41 12.19 10.04 10.15
C ALA A 41 11.85 8.86 9.25
N VAL A 42 10.56 8.61 8.98
CA VAL A 42 10.12 7.54 8.07
C VAL A 42 10.58 7.78 6.63
N ILE A 43 10.44 9.01 6.10
CA ILE A 43 10.93 9.36 4.75
C ILE A 43 12.43 9.07 4.67
N ARG A 44 13.20 9.48 5.67
CA ARG A 44 14.64 9.27 5.65
C ARG A 44 15.03 7.80 5.83
N LEU A 45 14.30 7.05 6.66
CA LEU A 45 14.45 5.60 6.78
C LEU A 45 14.12 4.86 5.48
N MET A 46 13.21 5.37 4.66
CA MET A 46 12.95 4.82 3.32
C MET A 46 14.20 4.93 2.42
N GLU A 47 14.96 6.01 2.55
CA GLU A 47 16.14 6.28 1.73
C GLU A 47 17.39 5.53 2.20
N ILE A 48 17.64 5.48 3.52
CA ILE A 48 18.90 4.96 4.08
C ILE A 48 18.72 3.77 5.05
N GLY A 49 17.48 3.45 5.42
CA GLY A 49 17.20 2.43 6.42
C GLY A 49 17.50 1.02 5.92
N THR A 50 17.76 0.13 6.87
CA THR A 50 18.00 -1.30 6.64
C THR A 50 16.93 -2.13 7.34
N ALA A 51 17.07 -3.46 7.29
CA ALA A 51 16.19 -4.38 8.01
C ALA A 51 16.09 -4.07 9.52
N LYS A 52 17.09 -3.39 10.11
CA LYS A 52 17.08 -2.95 11.52
C LYS A 52 15.95 -1.98 11.84
N SER A 53 15.51 -1.20 10.87
CA SER A 53 14.41 -0.22 11.04
C SER A 53 13.02 -0.83 10.97
N LEU A 54 12.88 -2.05 10.43
CA LEU A 54 11.57 -2.69 10.21
C LEU A 54 10.70 -2.80 11.48
N PRO A 55 11.22 -3.15 12.67
CA PRO A 55 10.40 -3.18 13.88
C PRO A 55 9.79 -1.82 14.24
N ALA A 56 10.54 -0.73 14.05
CA ALA A 56 10.04 0.62 14.32
C ALA A 56 9.02 1.06 13.26
N LEU A 57 9.31 0.79 11.98
CA LEU A 57 8.38 1.08 10.87
C LEU A 57 7.06 0.30 11.01
N ARG A 58 7.10 -0.97 11.43
CA ARG A 58 5.89 -1.76 11.71
C ARG A 58 5.02 -1.15 12.80
N LYS A 59 5.63 -0.58 13.85
CA LYS A 59 4.89 0.18 14.88
C LYS A 59 4.25 1.45 14.28
N ALA A 60 4.95 2.12 13.37
CA ALA A 60 4.46 3.34 12.72
C ALA A 60 3.26 3.11 11.78
N LEU A 61 2.95 1.87 11.38
CA LEU A 61 1.70 1.51 10.69
C LEU A 61 0.44 1.85 11.51
N TYR A 62 0.59 2.02 12.82
CA TYR A 62 -0.47 2.36 13.75
C TYR A 62 -0.35 3.79 14.30
N TYR A 63 0.52 4.61 13.72
CA TYR A 63 0.66 6.02 14.10
C TYR A 63 -0.64 6.80 13.84
N PRO A 64 -1.04 7.81 14.63
CA PRO A 64 -2.32 8.49 14.42
C PRO A 64 -2.51 9.13 13.04
N SER A 65 -1.45 9.69 12.46
CA SER A 65 -1.47 10.34 11.14
C SER A 65 -1.42 9.33 9.99
N SER A 66 -2.35 9.45 9.03
CA SER A 66 -2.36 8.64 7.80
C SER A 66 -1.07 8.78 6.98
N ASP A 67 -0.49 9.97 6.89
CA ASP A 67 0.75 10.18 6.12
C ASP A 67 1.90 9.34 6.69
N VAL A 68 2.02 9.25 8.01
CA VAL A 68 3.04 8.41 8.66
C VAL A 68 2.77 6.93 8.41
N LYS A 69 1.50 6.48 8.46
CA LYS A 69 1.14 5.09 8.16
C LYS A 69 1.50 4.70 6.73
N ILE A 70 1.14 5.53 5.75
CA ILE A 70 1.39 5.32 4.32
C ILE A 70 2.89 5.27 4.07
N SER A 71 3.62 6.29 4.54
CA SER A 71 5.08 6.38 4.38
C SER A 71 5.78 5.20 5.06
N ALA A 72 5.30 4.74 6.22
CA ALA A 72 5.89 3.61 6.93
C ALA A 72 5.70 2.31 6.14
N LEU A 73 4.49 2.08 5.57
CA LEU A 73 4.24 0.90 4.77
C LEU A 73 5.06 0.91 3.47
N HIS A 74 5.20 2.06 2.81
CA HIS A 74 6.11 2.22 1.67
C HIS A 74 7.58 1.97 2.03
N ALA A 75 8.04 2.48 3.19
CA ALA A 75 9.41 2.28 3.65
C ALA A 75 9.68 0.80 3.91
N ILE A 76 8.73 0.07 4.51
CA ILE A 76 8.80 -1.39 4.64
C ILE A 76 8.86 -2.03 3.25
N GLY A 77 8.04 -1.60 2.31
CA GLY A 77 8.06 -2.03 0.91
C GLY A 77 9.44 -1.94 0.26
N GLN A 78 10.10 -0.79 0.42
CA GLN A 78 11.41 -0.52 -0.16
C GLN A 78 12.54 -1.31 0.50
N ILE A 79 12.48 -1.48 1.83
CA ILE A 79 13.51 -2.17 2.61
C ILE A 79 13.36 -3.69 2.51
N ALA A 80 12.15 -4.20 2.73
CA ALA A 80 11.89 -5.63 2.86
C ALA A 80 11.48 -6.30 1.54
N LYS A 81 10.91 -5.55 0.58
CA LYS A 81 10.44 -6.10 -0.71
C LYS A 81 9.58 -7.35 -0.50
N GLU A 82 9.93 -8.50 -1.10
CA GLU A 82 9.23 -9.77 -0.96
C GLU A 82 9.21 -10.31 0.48
N ASP A 83 10.26 -10.05 1.28
CA ASP A 83 10.32 -10.47 2.69
C ASP A 83 9.28 -9.74 3.56
N GLY A 84 8.70 -8.65 3.05
CA GLY A 84 7.65 -7.89 3.72
C GLY A 84 6.23 -8.43 3.51
N LYS A 85 6.02 -9.46 2.69
CA LYS A 85 4.69 -9.95 2.23
C LYS A 85 3.66 -10.16 3.34
N GLU A 86 4.04 -10.73 4.48
CA GLU A 86 3.12 -10.93 5.62
C GLU A 86 2.61 -9.59 6.18
N THR A 87 3.45 -8.56 6.14
CA THR A 87 3.10 -7.19 6.55
C THR A 87 2.07 -6.59 5.62
N TYR A 88 2.23 -6.76 4.31
CA TYR A 88 1.32 -6.19 3.33
C TYR A 88 -0.03 -6.90 3.41
N LEU A 89 -0.04 -8.21 3.60
CA LEU A 89 -1.23 -9.01 3.83
C LEU A 89 -1.95 -8.61 5.13
N ALA A 90 -1.21 -8.42 6.22
CA ALA A 90 -1.75 -7.91 7.47
C ALA A 90 -2.36 -6.51 7.28
N ALA A 91 -1.65 -5.61 6.59
CA ALA A 91 -2.15 -4.27 6.29
C ALA A 91 -3.41 -4.30 5.41
N LEU A 92 -3.54 -5.24 4.46
CA LEU A 92 -4.74 -5.39 3.63
C LEU A 92 -5.94 -5.88 4.45
N THR A 93 -5.71 -6.79 5.40
CA THR A 93 -6.77 -7.48 6.15
C THR A 93 -7.17 -6.80 7.45
N ASP A 94 -6.29 -5.99 8.04
CA ASP A 94 -6.51 -5.33 9.34
C ASP A 94 -7.61 -4.25 9.27
N PRO A 95 -8.75 -4.40 9.95
CA PRO A 95 -9.81 -3.40 9.94
C PRO A 95 -9.37 -2.01 10.45
N LYS A 96 -8.31 -1.93 11.26
CA LYS A 96 -7.78 -0.68 11.84
C LYS A 96 -6.81 0.05 10.91
N PHE A 97 -6.38 -0.59 9.82
CA PHE A 97 -5.49 0.02 8.84
C PHE A 97 -6.31 0.52 7.63
N PRO A 98 -6.61 1.83 7.53
CA PRO A 98 -7.51 2.35 6.49
C PRO A 98 -6.88 2.39 5.09
N GLU A 99 -5.56 2.42 4.99
CA GLU A 99 -4.82 2.73 3.75
C GLU A 99 -4.60 1.49 2.86
N LYS A 100 -5.71 0.86 2.46
CA LYS A 100 -5.70 -0.39 1.70
C LYS A 100 -5.07 -0.28 0.31
N MET A 101 -5.11 0.91 -0.29
CA MET A 101 -4.45 1.21 -1.55
C MET A 101 -2.94 0.93 -1.47
N THR A 102 -2.26 1.38 -0.41
CA THR A 102 -0.83 1.14 -0.23
C THR A 102 -0.52 -0.34 -0.04
N ALA A 103 -1.36 -1.05 0.73
CA ALA A 103 -1.20 -2.50 0.92
C ALA A 103 -1.35 -3.26 -0.40
N ILE A 104 -2.35 -2.95 -1.22
CA ILE A 104 -2.54 -3.64 -2.50
C ILE A 104 -1.45 -3.32 -3.51
N THR A 105 -0.91 -2.10 -3.52
CA THR A 105 0.26 -1.76 -4.35
C THR A 105 1.45 -2.65 -4.03
N LEU A 106 1.76 -2.82 -2.74
CA LEU A 106 2.89 -3.66 -2.32
C LEU A 106 2.62 -5.15 -2.54
N ILE A 107 1.37 -5.61 -2.38
CA ILE A 107 0.98 -6.99 -2.72
C ILE A 107 1.10 -7.23 -4.22
N GLN A 108 0.69 -6.28 -5.06
CA GLN A 108 0.84 -6.40 -6.51
C GLN A 108 2.32 -6.49 -6.89
N GLN A 109 3.18 -5.72 -6.23
CA GLN A 109 4.60 -5.64 -6.57
C GLN A 109 5.45 -6.79 -5.98
N TYR A 110 5.16 -7.21 -4.76
CA TYR A 110 6.02 -8.10 -3.95
C TYR A 110 5.28 -9.26 -3.27
N GLY A 111 3.95 -9.35 -3.46
CA GLY A 111 3.15 -10.43 -2.88
C GLY A 111 3.34 -11.76 -3.61
N ASP A 112 2.92 -12.84 -2.95
CA ASP A 112 2.86 -14.18 -3.53
C ASP A 112 1.43 -14.71 -3.55
N VAL A 113 1.25 -15.96 -3.97
CA VAL A 113 -0.06 -16.62 -4.10
C VAL A 113 -0.89 -16.64 -2.80
N GLN A 114 -0.28 -16.48 -1.63
CA GLN A 114 -0.99 -16.52 -0.34
C GLN A 114 -1.90 -15.31 -0.15
N ALA A 115 -1.67 -14.20 -0.87
CA ALA A 115 -2.54 -13.03 -0.80
C ALA A 115 -3.82 -13.13 -1.66
N VAL A 116 -3.95 -14.14 -2.53
CA VAL A 116 -5.08 -14.26 -3.49
C VAL A 116 -6.44 -14.19 -2.82
N LEU A 117 -6.67 -15.00 -1.77
CA LEU A 117 -7.96 -15.02 -1.09
C LEU A 117 -8.27 -13.69 -0.38
N ALA A 118 -7.26 -13.05 0.22
CA ALA A 118 -7.43 -11.76 0.87
C ALA A 118 -7.74 -10.64 -0.14
N VAL A 119 -7.11 -10.67 -1.32
CA VAL A 119 -7.40 -9.72 -2.40
C VAL A 119 -8.81 -9.93 -2.95
N ILE A 120 -9.25 -11.17 -3.14
CA ILE A 120 -10.64 -11.48 -3.53
C ILE A 120 -11.64 -10.90 -2.52
N GLU A 121 -11.43 -11.13 -1.23
CA GLU A 121 -12.30 -10.57 -0.19
C GLU A 121 -12.26 -9.03 -0.17
N ARG A 122 -11.12 -8.44 -0.48
CA ARG A 122 -11.03 -6.99 -0.60
C ARG A 122 -11.82 -6.47 -1.80
N ILE A 123 -11.71 -7.08 -2.97
CA ILE A 123 -12.50 -6.71 -4.16
C ILE A 123 -13.99 -6.78 -3.83
N LYS A 124 -14.47 -7.84 -3.18
CA LYS A 124 -15.88 -7.96 -2.75
C LYS A 124 -16.32 -6.75 -1.93
N LYS A 125 -15.49 -6.28 -0.99
CA LYS A 125 -15.77 -5.07 -0.19
C LYS A 125 -15.78 -3.80 -1.03
N ILE A 126 -14.87 -3.67 -2.00
CA ILE A 126 -14.79 -2.52 -2.90
C ILE A 126 -16.06 -2.38 -3.76
N ILE A 127 -16.53 -3.48 -4.35
CA ILE A 127 -17.66 -3.48 -5.31
C ILE A 127 -19.03 -3.73 -4.66
N ALA A 128 -19.06 -3.94 -3.34
CA ALA A 128 -20.29 -4.19 -2.57
C ALA A 128 -21.32 -3.07 -2.73
N ARG A 129 -20.87 -1.82 -2.89
CA ARG A 129 -21.67 -0.61 -3.07
C ARG A 129 -21.01 0.34 -4.04
N LYS A 130 -21.79 1.22 -4.67
CA LYS A 130 -21.24 2.33 -5.47
C LYS A 130 -20.41 3.23 -4.55
N ARG A 131 -19.16 3.48 -4.90
CA ARG A 131 -18.27 4.38 -4.15
C ARG A 131 -18.56 5.83 -4.57
N LEU A 132 -18.48 6.75 -3.62
CA LEU A 132 -18.64 8.19 -3.89
C LEU A 132 -17.33 8.84 -4.33
N ARG A 133 -16.19 8.25 -3.96
CA ARG A 133 -14.85 8.70 -4.30
C ARG A 133 -13.95 7.48 -4.50
N VAL A 134 -13.11 7.57 -5.52
CA VAL A 134 -12.04 6.60 -5.79
C VAL A 134 -10.75 7.37 -5.87
N TYR A 135 -9.75 6.89 -5.13
CA TYR A 135 -8.40 7.45 -5.16
C TYR A 135 -7.56 6.70 -6.18
N TYR A 136 -6.70 7.43 -6.87
CA TYR A 136 -5.85 6.89 -7.92
C TYR A 136 -4.38 7.21 -7.65
N THR A 137 -3.51 6.29 -8.03
CA THR A 137 -2.07 6.50 -8.16
C THR A 137 -1.73 6.30 -9.63
N GLY A 138 -1.52 7.41 -10.35
CA GLY A 138 -1.53 7.37 -11.82
C GLY A 138 -2.92 7.00 -12.34
N ASN A 139 -2.99 5.95 -13.17
CA ASN A 139 -4.26 5.42 -13.73
C ASN A 139 -4.82 4.23 -12.93
N GLU A 140 -4.17 3.89 -11.82
CA GLU A 140 -4.50 2.71 -11.03
C GLU A 140 -5.29 3.10 -9.78
N SER A 141 -6.41 2.44 -9.58
CA SER A 141 -7.23 2.47 -8.36
C SER A 141 -6.94 1.22 -7.52
N GLU A 142 -7.50 1.20 -6.31
CA GLU A 142 -7.40 0.01 -5.46
C GLU A 142 -8.00 -1.23 -6.13
N LEU A 143 -9.10 -1.07 -6.89
CA LEU A 143 -9.75 -2.15 -7.61
C LEU A 143 -8.87 -2.66 -8.76
N THR A 144 -8.33 -1.75 -9.57
CA THR A 144 -7.57 -2.14 -10.77
C THR A 144 -6.24 -2.78 -10.38
N LEU A 145 -5.57 -2.31 -9.32
CA LEU A 145 -4.40 -2.98 -8.75
C LEU A 145 -4.73 -4.39 -8.23
N ALA A 146 -5.87 -4.53 -7.55
CA ALA A 146 -6.31 -5.83 -7.05
C ALA A 146 -6.57 -6.81 -8.21
N VAL A 147 -7.24 -6.37 -9.27
CA VAL A 147 -7.48 -7.18 -10.48
C VAL A 147 -6.17 -7.54 -11.17
N LYS A 148 -5.26 -6.57 -11.34
CA LYS A 148 -3.94 -6.79 -11.94
C LYS A 148 -3.13 -7.84 -11.19
N TYR A 149 -3.12 -7.79 -9.86
CA TYR A 149 -2.49 -8.83 -9.05
C TYR A 149 -3.14 -10.21 -9.26
N LEU A 150 -4.47 -10.30 -9.30
CA LEU A 150 -5.15 -11.59 -9.52
C LEU A 150 -4.90 -12.16 -10.91
N ALA A 151 -4.77 -11.31 -11.94
CA ALA A 151 -4.44 -11.75 -13.30
C ALA A 151 -3.06 -12.42 -13.36
N GLN A 152 -2.10 -12.00 -12.53
CA GLN A 152 -0.77 -12.62 -12.40
C GLN A 152 -0.81 -13.99 -11.70
N HIS A 153 -1.91 -14.34 -11.05
CA HIS A 153 -2.07 -15.55 -10.23
C HIS A 153 -3.29 -16.38 -10.66
N ILE A 154 -3.75 -16.23 -11.90
CA ILE A 154 -4.93 -16.93 -12.42
C ILE A 154 -4.72 -18.45 -12.49
N ASP A 155 -3.48 -18.90 -12.62
CA ASP A 155 -3.15 -20.31 -12.74
C ASP A 155 -3.10 -21.00 -11.37
N GLY A 156 -3.40 -22.31 -11.35
CA GLY A 156 -3.34 -23.13 -10.15
C GLY A 156 -4.65 -23.20 -9.36
N GLU A 157 -4.54 -23.46 -8.06
CA GLU A 157 -5.68 -23.82 -7.20
C GLU A 157 -6.74 -22.72 -7.05
N HIS A 158 -6.35 -21.45 -7.23
CA HIS A 158 -7.23 -20.30 -7.07
C HIS A 158 -7.96 -19.88 -8.36
N ALA A 159 -7.68 -20.52 -9.50
CA ALA A 159 -8.22 -20.15 -10.81
C ALA A 159 -9.75 -19.99 -10.81
N THR A 160 -10.45 -20.95 -10.20
CA THR A 160 -11.92 -20.91 -10.11
C THR A 160 -12.43 -19.74 -9.26
N ALA A 161 -11.75 -19.44 -8.15
CA ALA A 161 -12.12 -18.32 -7.29
C ALA A 161 -11.87 -16.97 -7.98
N ILE A 162 -10.77 -16.86 -8.73
CA ILE A 162 -10.44 -15.66 -9.49
C ILE A 162 -11.48 -15.44 -10.61
N LYS A 163 -11.80 -16.47 -11.41
CA LYS A 163 -12.86 -16.36 -12.43
C LYS A 163 -14.21 -15.93 -11.85
N LYS A 164 -14.58 -16.46 -10.66
CA LYS A 164 -15.80 -16.04 -9.97
C LYS A 164 -15.78 -14.56 -9.56
N ILE A 165 -14.66 -14.02 -9.10
CA ILE A 165 -14.59 -12.59 -8.76
C ILE A 165 -14.62 -11.71 -10.01
N GLN A 166 -14.01 -12.14 -11.12
CA GLN A 166 -14.07 -11.46 -12.42
C GLN A 166 -15.52 -11.33 -12.91
N GLU A 167 -16.29 -12.42 -12.87
CA GLU A 167 -17.73 -12.40 -13.20
C GLU A 167 -18.54 -11.52 -12.23
N LEU A 168 -18.18 -11.49 -10.95
CA LEU A 168 -18.84 -10.60 -9.99
C LEU A 168 -18.55 -9.12 -10.31
N ILE A 169 -17.34 -8.78 -10.75
CA ILE A 169 -16.99 -7.42 -11.19
C ILE A 169 -17.87 -7.02 -12.39
N LYS A 170 -18.00 -7.89 -13.40
CA LYS A 170 -18.91 -7.67 -14.54
C LYS A 170 -20.36 -7.46 -14.10
N ALA A 171 -20.86 -8.32 -13.20
CA ALA A 171 -22.22 -8.20 -12.68
C ALA A 171 -22.45 -6.90 -11.89
N LYS A 172 -21.39 -6.24 -11.42
CA LYS A 172 -21.42 -4.96 -10.68
C LYS A 172 -20.87 -3.79 -11.50
N TRP A 173 -20.71 -3.93 -12.81
CA TRP A 173 -20.03 -2.96 -13.69
C TRP A 173 -20.53 -1.52 -13.53
N GLU A 174 -21.85 -1.30 -13.46
CA GLU A 174 -22.45 0.04 -13.31
C GLU A 174 -22.18 0.72 -11.97
N ARG A 175 -21.56 0.01 -11.01
CA ARG A 175 -21.12 0.58 -9.73
C ARG A 175 -19.70 1.12 -9.78
N LEU A 176 -18.93 0.76 -10.80
CA LEU A 176 -17.53 1.16 -10.94
C LEU A 176 -17.44 2.59 -11.47
N GLU A 177 -16.37 3.29 -11.07
CA GLU A 177 -16.10 4.61 -11.62
C GLU A 177 -15.73 4.54 -13.10
N THR A 178 -15.97 5.62 -13.83
CA THR A 178 -15.74 5.66 -15.29
C THR A 178 -14.29 5.34 -15.64
N GLN A 179 -13.32 5.85 -14.88
CA GLN A 179 -11.91 5.56 -15.11
C GLN A 179 -11.55 4.11 -14.78
N GLU A 180 -12.14 3.49 -13.76
CA GLU A 180 -11.96 2.06 -13.48
C GLU A 180 -12.50 1.21 -14.63
N ARG A 181 -13.68 1.55 -15.15
CA ARG A 181 -14.26 0.86 -16.32
C ARG A 181 -13.33 0.98 -17.54
N GLN A 182 -12.78 2.16 -17.80
CA GLN A 182 -11.82 2.38 -18.88
C GLN A 182 -10.54 1.55 -18.69
N THR A 183 -9.93 1.59 -17.50
CA THR A 183 -8.71 0.83 -17.19
C THR A 183 -8.95 -0.67 -17.28
N LEU A 184 -10.08 -1.18 -16.76
CA LEU A 184 -10.43 -2.60 -16.84
C LEU A 184 -10.73 -3.04 -18.27
N THR A 185 -11.46 -2.26 -19.06
CA THR A 185 -11.69 -2.58 -20.48
C THR A 185 -10.39 -2.64 -21.27
N ALA A 186 -9.44 -1.73 -21.00
CA ALA A 186 -8.18 -1.67 -21.72
C ALA A 186 -7.21 -2.81 -21.35
N ASN A 187 -7.16 -3.19 -20.07
CA ASN A 187 -6.09 -4.06 -19.55
C ASN A 187 -6.58 -5.43 -19.06
N HIS A 188 -7.87 -5.55 -18.73
CA HIS A 188 -8.49 -6.72 -18.08
C HIS A 188 -9.88 -7.00 -18.66
N PRO A 189 -10.00 -7.28 -19.98
CA PRO A 189 -11.29 -7.51 -20.65
C PRO A 189 -12.09 -8.65 -20.02
N GLU A 190 -11.43 -9.62 -19.38
CA GLU A 190 -12.05 -10.68 -18.59
C GLU A 190 -12.87 -10.20 -17.38
N CYS A 191 -12.76 -8.92 -16.99
CA CYS A 191 -13.55 -8.25 -15.96
C CYS A 191 -14.55 -7.22 -16.51
N SER A 192 -14.60 -7.02 -17.83
CA SER A 192 -15.37 -5.95 -18.47
C SER A 192 -16.64 -6.45 -19.17
N LEU A 193 -17.58 -5.53 -19.42
CA LEU A 193 -18.75 -5.72 -20.28
C LEU A 193 -18.54 -5.21 -21.73
N ALA A 194 -17.29 -4.87 -22.09
CA ALA A 194 -16.92 -4.42 -23.42
C ALA A 194 -17.18 -5.47 -24.51
#